data_AF-A0A2K3E348-F1
#
_entry.id   AF-A0A2K3E348-F1
#
_cell.length_a   1.000
_cell.length_b   1.000
_cell.length_c   1.000
_cell.angle_alpha   90.00
_cell.angle_beta   90.00
_cell.angle_gamma   90.00
#
_symmetry.space_group_name_H-M   'P 1'
#
loop_
_entity.id
_entity.type
_entity.pdbx_description
1 polymer ?
#
loop_
_entity_poly.entity_id
_entity_poly.type
_entity_poly.pdbx_seq_one_letter_code
_entity_poly.pdbx_strand_id
1 'polypeptide(L)'
;MEDLHHRHRTSRRGALLSTALGALSLALPTPQATGADLAEYLSRAFPPPPEPVMFPRNKLTQPFAVLLMRSAYEAVDDLDFIAMNDFQKQFWRLRASEQEAYNLQYDPLKPKIGDISDSLYFDFISYSQFATIAREMPKGLQVFREYCEEEENKTCQDRFRVVRRDAAIADNNVLPGLFFSMTGDRIYTGLKDGFRNTQFGAPQPLPASASFTQVTADIQALLDVCVKNGYALKAEVSDVDEAARSFKVKILGPANLWGLTSLNYRRAVVTNCYDAMLIDAFLRASGRPGARYELSTNSSGIEETWVLAA
;
A
#
# COMPACT_ATOMS: atom_id res chain seq x y z
N MET A 1 67.32 -24.25 -41.92
CA MET A 1 66.86 -23.92 -43.28
C MET A 1 65.63 -23.05 -43.08
N GLU A 2 65.87 -21.79 -42.75
CA GLU A 2 66.02 -20.63 -43.66
C GLU A 2 64.65 -19.95 -43.73
N ASP A 3 64.45 -18.64 -43.58
CA ASP A 3 65.24 -17.46 -43.22
C ASP A 3 64.16 -16.36 -42.93
N LEU A 4 64.17 -15.60 -41.84
CA LEU A 4 64.94 -14.38 -41.58
C LEU A 4 64.65 -13.17 -42.50
N HIS A 5 63.83 -12.25 -42.00
CA HIS A 5 64.01 -10.79 -42.14
C HIS A 5 63.72 -10.18 -40.74
N HIS A 6 64.65 -9.70 -39.90
CA HIS A 6 65.73 -8.72 -40.06
C HIS A 6 65.09 -7.31 -40.26
N ARG A 7 65.26 -6.27 -39.43
CA ARG A 7 66.49 -5.70 -38.85
C ARG A 7 66.19 -4.58 -37.81
N HIS A 8 67.11 -4.45 -36.84
CA HIS A 8 67.79 -3.22 -36.33
C HIS A 8 66.98 -2.02 -35.79
N ARG A 9 67.46 -1.16 -34.87
CA ARG A 9 68.78 -0.95 -34.23
C ARG A 9 68.59 -0.07 -32.98
N THR A 10 69.35 -0.41 -31.93
CA THR A 10 70.06 0.44 -30.95
C THR A 10 69.95 1.97 -31.02
N SER A 11 69.89 2.63 -29.84
CA SER A 11 70.97 3.50 -29.29
C SER A 11 70.44 4.41 -28.16
N ARG A 12 70.80 4.15 -26.90
CA ARG A 12 71.75 4.92 -26.05
C ARG A 12 71.55 6.45 -25.98
N ARG A 13 71.18 6.93 -24.78
CA ARG A 13 71.85 7.94 -23.91
C ARG A 13 70.88 8.29 -22.77
N GLY A 14 71.21 8.00 -21.50
CA GLY A 14 71.77 8.97 -20.53
C GLY A 14 70.65 9.87 -19.98
N ALA A 15 70.36 10.06 -18.70
CA ALA A 15 71.18 10.08 -17.49
C ALA A 15 70.24 9.88 -16.25
N LEU A 16 70.64 9.06 -15.27
CA LEU A 16 71.02 9.44 -13.90
C LEU A 16 69.94 10.02 -12.96
N LEU A 17 69.81 9.31 -11.83
CA LEU A 17 69.60 9.80 -10.45
C LEU A 17 68.25 10.48 -10.11
N SER A 18 67.42 9.78 -9.33
CA SER A 18 67.29 10.02 -7.88
C SER A 18 65.94 9.53 -7.36
N THR A 19 66.01 8.94 -6.17
CA THR A 19 64.96 8.46 -5.28
C THR A 19 63.75 9.41 -5.10
N ALA A 20 62.54 8.83 -5.01
CA ALA A 20 61.56 9.19 -3.99
C ALA A 20 60.47 8.11 -3.88
N LEU A 21 60.27 7.59 -2.67
CA LEU A 21 59.07 6.86 -2.28
C LEU A 21 57.84 7.76 -2.53
N GLY A 22 56.85 7.22 -3.22
CA GLY A 22 55.53 7.82 -3.36
C GLY A 22 54.47 6.74 -3.30
N ALA A 23 54.02 6.42 -2.08
CA ALA A 23 52.85 5.58 -1.87
C ALA A 23 51.63 6.32 -2.45
N LEU A 24 51.10 5.81 -3.56
CA LEU A 24 49.82 6.24 -4.11
C LEU A 24 48.72 5.61 -3.25
N SER A 25 48.37 6.26 -2.13
CA SER A 25 47.13 5.94 -1.42
C SER A 25 45.95 6.35 -2.31
N LEU A 26 45.39 5.38 -3.03
CA LEU A 26 44.03 5.46 -3.55
C LEU A 26 43.08 5.43 -2.34
N ALA A 27 42.80 6.61 -1.79
CA ALA A 27 41.70 6.80 -0.86
C ALA A 27 40.39 6.64 -1.65
N LEU A 28 39.90 5.41 -1.75
CA LEU A 28 38.48 5.17 -2.01
C LEU A 28 37.72 5.74 -0.82
N PRO A 29 36.71 6.61 -1.01
CA PRO A 29 35.81 6.94 0.07
C PRO A 29 35.02 5.67 0.40
N THR A 30 35.45 4.94 1.43
CA THR A 30 34.59 3.99 2.11
C THR A 30 33.47 4.81 2.75
N PRO A 31 32.19 4.61 2.38
CA PRO A 31 31.11 5.20 3.15
C PRO A 31 31.19 4.56 4.53
N GLN A 32 31.61 5.34 5.53
CA GLN A 32 31.44 4.97 6.93
C GLN A 32 29.94 5.07 7.19
N ALA A 33 29.23 3.97 6.96
CA ALA A 33 27.87 3.79 7.46
C ALA A 33 27.94 4.03 8.97
N THR A 34 27.31 5.11 9.41
CA THR A 34 27.26 5.46 10.82
C THR A 34 26.41 4.43 11.56
N GLY A 35 26.56 4.32 12.89
CA GLY A 35 25.68 3.46 13.68
C GLY A 35 24.19 3.81 13.51
N ALA A 36 23.89 5.05 13.12
CA ALA A 36 22.54 5.49 12.77
C ALA A 36 22.04 4.85 11.45
N ASP A 37 22.89 4.75 10.42
CA ASP A 37 22.54 4.08 9.15
C ASP A 37 22.29 2.58 9.36
N LEU A 38 23.05 1.93 10.25
CA LEU A 38 22.82 0.53 10.59
C LEU A 38 21.53 0.34 11.39
N ALA A 39 21.22 1.24 12.33
CA ALA A 39 19.98 1.19 13.09
C ALA A 39 18.75 1.44 12.20
N GLU A 40 18.84 2.37 11.25
CA GLU A 40 17.80 2.63 10.25
C GLU A 40 17.64 1.45 9.28
N TYR A 41 18.74 0.83 8.86
CA TYR A 41 18.68 -0.39 8.06
C TYR A 41 18.04 -1.55 8.84
N LEU A 42 18.42 -1.76 10.10
CA LEU A 42 17.87 -2.83 10.93
C LEU A 42 16.40 -2.60 11.27
N SER A 43 15.96 -1.35 11.50
CA SER A 43 14.55 -1.05 11.73
C SER A 43 13.71 -1.24 10.46
N ARG A 44 14.27 -0.99 9.27
CA ARG A 44 13.62 -1.34 7.99
C ARG A 44 13.59 -2.85 7.76
N ALA A 45 14.65 -3.56 8.10
CA ALA A 45 14.75 -5.01 7.91
C ALA A 45 13.90 -5.80 8.93
N PHE A 46 13.83 -5.30 10.16
CA PHE A 46 13.14 -5.89 11.30
C PHE A 46 12.32 -4.78 11.99
N PRO A 47 11.14 -4.44 11.45
CA PRO A 47 10.28 -3.45 12.07
C PRO A 47 9.94 -3.89 13.51
N PRO A 48 9.90 -2.95 14.47
CA PRO A 48 9.43 -3.27 15.82
C PRO A 48 7.98 -3.75 15.78
N PRO A 49 7.56 -4.55 16.78
CA PRO A 49 6.16 -4.94 16.88
C PRO A 49 5.26 -3.70 16.97
N PRO A 50 4.05 -3.75 16.40
CA PRO A 50 3.14 -2.61 16.37
C PRO A 50 2.68 -2.27 17.79
N GLU A 51 2.85 -1.01 18.19
CA GLU A 51 2.36 -0.49 19.47
C GLU A 51 0.88 -0.11 19.38
N PRO A 52 0.09 -0.24 20.48
CA PRO A 52 -1.29 0.18 20.48
C PRO A 52 -1.41 1.70 20.31
N VAL A 53 -2.43 2.12 19.58
CA VAL A 53 -2.73 3.53 19.36
C VAL A 53 -3.54 4.07 20.53
N MET A 54 -2.87 4.78 21.45
CA MET A 54 -3.44 5.21 22.73
C MET A 54 -4.10 6.60 22.71
N PHE A 55 -3.93 7.38 21.64
CA PHE A 55 -4.58 8.69 21.53
C PHE A 55 -6.00 8.58 20.93
N PRO A 56 -6.92 9.50 21.25
CA PRO A 56 -8.28 9.48 20.73
C PRO A 56 -8.32 9.60 19.20
N ARG A 57 -9.17 8.79 18.56
CA ARG A 57 -9.46 8.86 17.12
C ARG A 57 -10.94 9.16 16.90
N ASN A 58 -11.26 9.77 15.77
CA ASN A 58 -12.64 10.04 15.38
C ASN A 58 -13.42 8.73 15.17
N LYS A 59 -14.74 8.79 15.38
CA LYS A 59 -15.63 7.73 14.90
C LYS A 59 -15.89 7.94 13.42
N LEU A 60 -15.86 6.85 12.66
CA LEU A 60 -16.18 6.89 11.24
C LEU A 60 -17.70 7.04 11.08
N THR A 61 -18.13 7.66 9.98
CA THR A 61 -19.54 7.53 9.60
C THR A 61 -19.80 6.11 9.12
N GLN A 62 -20.93 5.52 9.53
CA GLN A 62 -21.26 4.14 9.17
C GLN A 62 -21.23 3.90 7.65
N PRO A 63 -21.81 4.76 6.78
CA PRO A 63 -21.76 4.55 5.34
C PRO A 63 -20.33 4.55 4.77
N PHE A 64 -19.46 5.42 5.30
CA PHE A 64 -18.06 5.51 4.88
C PHE A 64 -17.27 4.26 5.30
N ALA A 65 -17.40 3.83 6.56
CA ALA A 65 -16.74 2.60 7.04
C ALA A 65 -17.17 1.36 6.24
N VAL A 66 -18.47 1.25 5.90
CA VAL A 66 -18.97 0.19 5.03
C VAL A 66 -18.37 0.29 3.63
N LEU A 67 -18.31 1.49 3.04
CA LEU A 67 -17.74 1.70 1.71
C LEU A 67 -16.30 1.18 1.64
N LEU A 68 -15.44 1.55 2.61
CA LEU A 68 -14.05 1.10 2.64
C LEU A 68 -13.94 -0.44 2.71
N MET A 69 -14.60 -1.05 3.69
CA MET A 69 -14.54 -2.50 3.91
C MET A 69 -15.14 -3.29 2.75
N ARG A 70 -16.24 -2.80 2.18
CA ARG A 70 -16.94 -3.44 1.07
C ARG A 70 -16.17 -3.33 -0.24
N SER A 71 -15.48 -2.21 -0.47
CA SER A 71 -14.62 -2.03 -1.65
C SER A 71 -13.52 -3.08 -1.72
N ALA A 72 -12.85 -3.34 -0.58
CA ALA A 72 -11.85 -4.40 -0.49
C ALA A 72 -12.49 -5.80 -0.62
N TYR A 73 -13.67 -6.02 -0.04
CA TYR A 73 -14.37 -7.31 -0.14
C TYR A 73 -14.75 -7.64 -1.59
N GLU A 74 -15.32 -6.69 -2.32
CA GLU A 74 -15.73 -6.87 -3.72
C GLU A 74 -14.52 -6.99 -4.65
N ALA A 75 -13.40 -6.34 -4.34
CA ALA A 75 -12.16 -6.55 -5.10
C ALA A 75 -11.60 -7.98 -4.94
N VAL A 76 -11.82 -8.65 -3.80
CA VAL A 76 -11.46 -10.07 -3.62
C VAL A 76 -12.33 -10.97 -4.49
N ASP A 77 -13.64 -10.72 -4.50
CA ASP A 77 -14.62 -11.48 -5.28
C ASP A 77 -14.30 -11.40 -6.77
N ASP A 78 -14.12 -10.19 -7.31
CA ASP A 78 -13.80 -10.00 -8.73
C ASP A 78 -12.46 -10.60 -9.18
N LEU A 79 -11.48 -10.68 -8.29
CA LEU A 79 -10.16 -11.23 -8.63
C LEU A 79 -10.15 -12.76 -8.66
N ASP A 80 -11.24 -13.42 -8.23
CA ASP A 80 -11.47 -14.85 -8.36
C ASP A 80 -10.24 -15.70 -7.97
N PHE A 81 -9.55 -15.37 -6.87
CA PHE A 81 -8.37 -16.15 -6.43
C PHE A 81 -8.70 -17.09 -5.26
N ILE A 82 -9.88 -16.98 -4.68
CA ILE A 82 -10.39 -17.78 -3.57
C ILE A 82 -11.92 -17.84 -3.62
N ALA A 83 -12.52 -18.98 -3.27
CA ALA A 83 -13.97 -19.05 -3.11
C ALA A 83 -14.43 -18.15 -1.95
N MET A 84 -15.46 -17.33 -2.15
CA MET A 84 -15.89 -16.36 -1.13
C MET A 84 -16.37 -17.01 0.17
N ASN A 85 -16.97 -18.20 0.10
CA ASN A 85 -17.29 -18.98 1.30
C ASN A 85 -16.06 -19.37 2.12
N ASP A 86 -14.93 -19.63 1.47
CA ASP A 86 -13.69 -19.97 2.17
C ASP A 86 -12.96 -18.73 2.65
N PHE A 87 -12.97 -17.65 1.87
CA PHE A 87 -12.49 -16.35 2.33
C PHE A 87 -13.21 -15.91 3.62
N GLN A 88 -14.55 -15.95 3.65
CA GLN A 88 -15.35 -15.60 4.83
C GLN A 88 -15.03 -16.47 6.04
N LYS A 89 -14.94 -17.80 5.88
CA LYS A 89 -14.55 -18.72 6.97
C LYS A 89 -13.17 -18.38 7.51
N GLN A 90 -12.21 -18.13 6.61
CA GLN A 90 -10.83 -17.84 6.97
C GLN A 90 -10.68 -16.49 7.69
N PHE A 91 -11.37 -15.46 7.19
CA PHE A 91 -11.47 -14.15 7.80
C PHE A 91 -12.09 -14.23 9.20
N TRP A 92 -13.20 -14.95 9.34
CA TRP A 92 -13.87 -15.13 10.64
C TRP A 92 -12.98 -15.85 11.65
N ARG A 93 -12.28 -16.92 11.23
CA ARG A 93 -11.33 -17.65 12.09
C ARG A 93 -10.18 -16.77 12.55
N LEU A 94 -9.58 -16.02 11.63
CA LEU A 94 -8.45 -15.12 11.95
C LEU A 94 -8.89 -14.03 12.94
N ARG A 95 -10.03 -13.40 12.66
CA ARG A 95 -10.64 -12.41 13.57
C ARG A 95 -10.84 -13.02 14.96
N ALA A 96 -11.44 -14.21 15.06
CA ALA A 96 -11.70 -14.85 16.34
C ALA A 96 -10.39 -15.15 17.12
N SER A 97 -9.33 -15.58 16.44
CA SER A 97 -8.05 -15.89 17.08
C SER A 97 -7.26 -14.67 17.55
N GLU A 98 -7.43 -13.51 16.90
CA GLU A 98 -6.63 -12.30 17.19
C GLU A 98 -7.36 -11.34 18.16
N GLN A 99 -8.69 -11.47 18.32
CA GLN A 99 -9.51 -10.50 19.04
C GLN A 99 -9.14 -10.36 20.53
N GLU A 100 -8.84 -11.47 21.22
CA GLU A 100 -8.49 -11.42 22.65
C GLU A 100 -7.16 -10.69 22.86
N ALA A 101 -6.14 -11.04 22.08
CA ALA A 101 -4.84 -10.39 22.13
C ALA A 101 -4.95 -8.89 21.82
N TYR A 102 -5.73 -8.52 20.81
CA TYR A 102 -5.98 -7.12 20.47
C TYR A 102 -6.64 -6.36 21.64
N ASN A 103 -7.66 -6.95 22.27
CA ASN A 103 -8.34 -6.33 23.40
C ASN A 103 -7.44 -6.15 24.63
N LEU A 104 -6.51 -7.08 24.87
CA LEU A 104 -5.53 -6.98 25.94
C LEU A 104 -4.50 -5.88 25.65
N GLN A 105 -4.07 -5.76 24.39
CA GLN A 105 -3.12 -4.73 23.96
C GLN A 105 -3.65 -3.31 24.13
N TYR A 106 -4.97 -3.13 23.99
CA TYR A 106 -5.62 -1.81 24.07
C TYR A 106 -6.16 -1.46 25.46
N ASP A 107 -6.01 -2.31 26.48
CA ASP A 107 -6.49 -2.02 27.84
C ASP A 107 -5.86 -0.70 28.39
N PRO A 108 -6.63 0.23 28.98
CA PRO A 108 -8.05 0.13 29.37
C PRO A 108 -9.06 0.52 28.28
N LEU A 109 -8.63 0.90 27.08
CA LEU A 109 -9.54 1.18 25.97
C LEU A 109 -10.24 -0.11 25.52
N LYS A 110 -11.56 -0.03 25.31
CA LYS A 110 -12.38 -1.18 24.92
C LYS A 110 -12.97 -0.94 23.53
N PRO A 111 -12.46 -1.63 22.48
CA PRO A 111 -13.04 -1.59 21.14
C PRO A 111 -14.50 -2.05 21.17
N LYS A 112 -15.38 -1.38 20.42
CA LYS A 112 -16.78 -1.80 20.31
C LYS A 112 -16.93 -2.87 19.24
N ILE A 113 -16.68 -4.12 19.63
CA ILE A 113 -16.70 -5.25 18.70
C ILE A 113 -18.06 -5.36 17.99
N GLY A 114 -18.02 -5.33 16.66
CA GLY A 114 -19.20 -5.38 15.79
C GLY A 114 -19.64 -4.02 15.26
N ASP A 115 -19.23 -2.92 15.90
CA ASP A 115 -19.54 -1.56 15.46
C ASP A 115 -18.41 -1.01 14.58
N ILE A 116 -18.53 -1.17 13.26
CA ILE A 116 -17.51 -0.70 12.29
C ILE A 116 -17.31 0.82 12.26
N SER A 117 -18.17 1.60 12.92
CA SER A 117 -17.97 3.05 13.09
C SER A 117 -16.96 3.38 14.20
N ASP A 118 -16.73 2.46 15.12
CA ASP A 118 -15.72 2.57 16.17
C ASP A 118 -14.32 2.43 15.55
N SER A 119 -13.46 3.43 15.71
CA SER A 119 -12.14 3.44 15.08
C SER A 119 -11.23 2.31 15.54
N LEU A 120 -11.30 1.90 16.81
CA LEU A 120 -10.52 0.77 17.30
C LEU A 120 -10.98 -0.55 16.67
N TYR A 121 -12.29 -0.77 16.55
CA TYR A 121 -12.80 -1.97 15.89
C TYR A 121 -12.63 -1.92 14.37
N PHE A 122 -12.76 -0.76 13.73
CA PHE A 122 -12.47 -0.56 12.30
C PHE A 122 -11.02 -0.94 11.97
N ASP A 123 -10.06 -0.48 12.79
CA ASP A 123 -8.65 -0.82 12.65
C ASP A 123 -8.45 -2.34 12.66
N PHE A 124 -8.97 -3.00 13.71
CA PHE A 124 -8.86 -4.43 13.91
C PHE A 124 -9.54 -5.28 12.82
N ILE A 125 -10.75 -4.89 12.40
CA ILE A 125 -11.51 -5.66 11.42
C ILE A 125 -10.94 -5.48 10.01
N SER A 126 -10.46 -4.28 9.66
CA SER A 126 -9.77 -4.04 8.39
C SER A 126 -8.43 -4.76 8.35
N TYR A 127 -7.66 -4.75 9.44
CA TYR A 127 -6.47 -5.58 9.60
C TYR A 127 -6.78 -7.06 9.34
N SER A 128 -7.81 -7.60 10.00
CA SER A 128 -8.18 -9.02 9.86
C SER A 128 -8.56 -9.38 8.41
N GLN A 129 -9.24 -8.46 7.71
CA GLN A 129 -9.60 -8.64 6.31
C GLN A 129 -8.33 -8.67 5.44
N PHE A 130 -7.48 -7.65 5.54
CA PHE A 130 -6.27 -7.53 4.73
C PHE A 130 -5.23 -8.61 5.04
N ALA A 131 -5.09 -9.04 6.29
CA ALA A 131 -4.23 -10.15 6.66
C ALA A 131 -4.70 -11.47 6.05
N THR A 132 -6.02 -11.67 5.94
CA THR A 132 -6.59 -12.83 5.24
C THR A 132 -6.29 -12.74 3.75
N ILE A 133 -6.54 -11.58 3.13
CA ILE A 133 -6.27 -11.35 1.69
C ILE A 133 -4.79 -11.62 1.39
N ALA A 134 -3.88 -11.04 2.16
CA ALA A 134 -2.44 -11.18 1.99
C ALA A 134 -1.95 -12.62 2.16
N ARG A 135 -2.60 -13.41 3.04
CA ARG A 135 -2.27 -14.84 3.21
C ARG A 135 -2.74 -15.70 2.04
N GLU A 136 -3.86 -15.36 1.43
CA GLU A 136 -4.49 -16.19 0.41
C GLU A 136 -4.01 -15.86 -1.01
N MET A 137 -3.67 -14.59 -1.31
CA MET A 137 -3.22 -14.16 -2.64
C MET A 137 -2.05 -14.98 -3.23
N PRO A 138 -0.94 -15.26 -2.52
CA PRO A 138 0.20 -15.99 -3.10
C PRO A 138 -0.16 -17.41 -3.55
N LYS A 139 -1.16 -18.03 -2.90
CA LYS A 139 -1.68 -19.37 -3.20
C LYS A 139 -3.04 -19.33 -3.91
N GLY A 140 -3.36 -18.20 -4.55
CA GLY A 140 -4.58 -17.99 -5.31
C GLY A 140 -4.82 -19.11 -6.33
N LEU A 141 -6.07 -19.58 -6.38
CA LEU A 141 -6.52 -20.67 -7.24
C LEU A 141 -6.92 -20.13 -8.62
N GLN A 142 -6.72 -20.93 -9.67
CA GLN A 142 -7.23 -20.61 -11.02
C GLN A 142 -8.64 -21.13 -11.24
N VAL A 143 -8.97 -22.27 -10.62
CA VAL A 143 -10.24 -22.97 -10.78
C VAL A 143 -10.64 -23.52 -9.43
N PHE A 144 -11.86 -23.21 -8.99
CA PHE A 144 -12.39 -23.69 -7.72
C PHE A 144 -13.91 -23.79 -7.77
N ARG A 145 -14.48 -24.44 -6.74
CA ARG A 145 -15.92 -24.49 -6.53
C ARG A 145 -16.30 -23.46 -5.49
N GLU A 146 -17.31 -22.67 -5.80
CA GLU A 146 -17.83 -21.65 -4.92
C GLU A 146 -19.30 -21.90 -4.64
N TYR A 147 -19.71 -21.69 -3.39
CA TYR A 147 -21.11 -21.75 -3.00
C TYR A 147 -21.90 -20.62 -3.64
N CYS A 148 -23.04 -20.95 -4.22
CA CYS A 148 -23.97 -20.03 -4.87
C CYS A 148 -25.36 -20.22 -4.25
N GLU A 149 -26.00 -19.12 -3.88
CA GLU A 149 -27.41 -19.13 -3.49
C GLU A 149 -28.29 -19.15 -4.74
N GLU A 150 -29.48 -19.75 -4.62
CA GLU A 150 -30.51 -19.65 -5.65
C GLU A 150 -31.05 -18.22 -5.64
N GLU A 151 -30.62 -17.40 -6.59
CA GLU A 151 -31.23 -16.09 -6.84
C GLU A 151 -32.48 -16.27 -7.71
N GLU A 152 -33.42 -15.32 -7.60
CA GLU A 152 -34.73 -15.30 -8.28
C GLU A 152 -34.67 -15.51 -9.81
N ASN A 153 -33.49 -15.41 -10.44
CA ASN A 153 -33.26 -15.64 -11.87
C ASN A 153 -31.98 -16.44 -12.21
N LYS A 154 -31.35 -17.13 -11.24
CA LYS A 154 -30.17 -17.99 -11.48
C LYS A 154 -30.30 -19.29 -10.72
N THR A 155 -30.60 -20.37 -11.44
CA THR A 155 -30.63 -21.72 -10.87
C THR A 155 -29.19 -22.24 -10.69
N CYS A 156 -28.75 -22.35 -9.44
CA CYS A 156 -27.50 -23.03 -9.12
C CYS A 156 -27.78 -24.49 -8.73
N GLN A 157 -27.88 -25.36 -9.75
CA GLN A 157 -28.40 -26.75 -9.62
C GLN A 157 -27.78 -27.56 -8.48
N ASP A 158 -26.48 -27.41 -8.23
CA ASP A 158 -25.74 -28.19 -7.22
C ASP A 158 -25.32 -27.37 -5.99
N ARG A 159 -25.87 -26.17 -5.77
CA ARG A 159 -25.42 -25.17 -4.76
C ARG A 159 -23.96 -24.74 -4.87
N PHE A 160 -23.26 -25.18 -5.92
CA PHE A 160 -21.90 -24.80 -6.22
C PHE A 160 -21.76 -24.44 -7.69
N ARG A 161 -21.05 -23.35 -7.98
CA ARG A 161 -20.58 -22.99 -9.31
C ARG A 161 -19.08 -23.24 -9.44
N VAL A 162 -18.62 -23.59 -10.63
CA VAL A 162 -17.19 -23.64 -10.94
C VAL A 162 -16.78 -22.26 -11.42
N VAL A 163 -15.90 -21.61 -10.67
CA VAL A 163 -15.30 -20.34 -11.03
C VAL A 163 -13.97 -20.61 -11.72
N ARG A 164 -13.70 -19.86 -12.79
CA ARG A 164 -12.44 -19.90 -13.52
C ARG A 164 -11.92 -18.48 -13.62
N ARG A 165 -10.79 -18.23 -12.97
CA ARG A 165 -10.13 -16.92 -13.01
C ARG A 165 -9.68 -16.60 -14.44
N ASP A 166 -9.73 -15.32 -14.79
CA ASP A 166 -9.25 -14.84 -16.08
C ASP A 166 -7.77 -15.22 -16.29
N ALA A 167 -7.49 -15.81 -17.46
CA ALA A 167 -6.17 -16.23 -17.87
C ALA A 167 -5.18 -15.05 -17.97
N ALA A 168 -5.67 -13.83 -18.20
CA ALA A 168 -4.84 -12.63 -18.22
C ALA A 168 -4.19 -12.32 -16.86
N ILE A 169 -4.78 -12.79 -15.76
CA ILE A 169 -4.31 -12.60 -14.38
C ILE A 169 -3.93 -13.91 -13.71
N ALA A 170 -3.47 -14.88 -14.51
CA ALA A 170 -3.07 -16.19 -14.01
C ALA A 170 -1.84 -16.13 -13.08
N ASP A 171 -0.98 -15.12 -13.19
CA ASP A 171 0.15 -14.94 -12.27
C ASP A 171 -0.33 -14.34 -10.94
N ASN A 172 -0.14 -15.06 -9.82
CA ASN A 172 -0.51 -14.56 -8.50
C ASN A 172 0.28 -13.30 -8.09
N ASN A 173 1.45 -13.06 -8.69
CA ASN A 173 2.25 -11.87 -8.38
C ASN A 173 1.61 -10.56 -8.83
N VAL A 174 0.66 -10.59 -9.78
CA VAL A 174 -0.04 -9.37 -10.23
C VAL A 174 -1.23 -9.00 -9.34
N LEU A 175 -1.74 -9.95 -8.53
CA LEU A 175 -2.94 -9.76 -7.72
C LEU A 175 -2.84 -8.60 -6.72
N PRO A 176 -1.72 -8.39 -5.99
CA PRO A 176 -1.62 -7.29 -5.05
C PRO A 176 -1.83 -5.92 -5.69
N GLY A 177 -1.22 -5.69 -6.87
CA GLY A 177 -1.36 -4.44 -7.62
C GLY A 177 -2.78 -4.25 -8.15
N LEU A 178 -3.38 -5.29 -8.72
CA LEU A 178 -4.76 -5.23 -9.22
C LEU A 178 -5.76 -4.98 -8.08
N PHE A 179 -5.60 -5.68 -6.95
CA PHE A 179 -6.43 -5.48 -5.77
C PHE A 179 -6.36 -4.06 -5.24
N PHE A 180 -5.15 -3.49 -5.16
CA PHE A 180 -4.93 -2.10 -4.75
C PHE A 180 -5.72 -1.14 -5.65
N SER A 181 -5.56 -1.26 -6.98
CA SER A 181 -6.27 -0.42 -7.94
C SER A 181 -7.79 -0.60 -7.89
N MET A 182 -8.28 -1.84 -7.87
CA MET A 182 -9.71 -2.16 -7.86
C MET A 182 -10.41 -1.73 -6.56
N THR A 183 -9.71 -1.81 -5.43
CA THR A 183 -10.21 -1.31 -4.15
C THR A 183 -10.31 0.21 -4.19
N GLY A 184 -9.24 0.88 -4.63
CA GLY A 184 -9.22 2.33 -4.81
C GLY A 184 -10.33 2.84 -5.73
N ASP A 185 -10.53 2.19 -6.87
CA ASP A 185 -11.55 2.58 -7.87
C ASP A 185 -12.96 2.55 -7.29
N ARG A 186 -13.26 1.52 -6.50
CA ARG A 186 -14.55 1.40 -5.81
C ARG A 186 -14.75 2.45 -4.74
N ILE A 187 -13.71 2.71 -3.93
CA ILE A 187 -13.76 3.76 -2.91
C ILE A 187 -14.01 5.10 -3.59
N TYR A 188 -13.20 5.45 -4.59
CA TYR A 188 -13.32 6.71 -5.30
C TYR A 188 -14.68 6.87 -5.97
N THR A 189 -15.15 5.83 -6.67
CA THR A 189 -16.49 5.80 -7.29
C THR A 189 -17.58 6.01 -6.24
N GLY A 190 -17.52 5.30 -5.11
CA GLY A 190 -18.50 5.45 -4.02
C GLY A 190 -18.48 6.83 -3.35
N LEU A 191 -17.33 7.50 -3.30
CA LEU A 191 -17.24 8.88 -2.78
C LEU A 191 -17.70 9.94 -3.78
N LYS A 192 -17.46 9.71 -5.08
CA LYS A 192 -17.81 10.60 -6.19
C LYS A 192 -19.29 10.54 -6.55
N ASP A 193 -19.80 9.32 -6.75
CA ASP A 193 -21.17 9.07 -7.25
C ASP A 193 -22.17 8.81 -6.10
N GLY A 194 -21.64 8.52 -4.92
CA GLY A 194 -22.41 8.22 -3.71
C GLY A 194 -22.50 6.73 -3.41
N PHE A 195 -22.80 6.41 -2.16
CA PHE A 195 -22.92 5.03 -1.68
C PHE A 195 -24.07 4.92 -0.70
N ARG A 196 -25.00 3.98 -0.95
CA ARG A 196 -26.17 3.70 -0.08
C ARG A 196 -26.90 4.98 0.37
N ASN A 197 -27.33 5.79 -0.59
CA ASN A 197 -28.04 7.07 -0.38
C ASN A 197 -27.23 8.14 0.37
N THR A 198 -25.91 7.97 0.51
CA THR A 198 -25.02 8.95 1.11
C THR A 198 -24.15 9.58 0.02
N GLN A 199 -24.12 10.90 -0.02
CA GLN A 199 -23.21 11.67 -0.88
C GLN A 199 -22.06 12.23 -0.05
N PHE A 200 -20.83 11.97 -0.48
CA PHE A 200 -19.63 12.38 0.24
C PHE A 200 -19.01 13.67 -0.28
N GLY A 201 -19.22 13.96 -1.58
CA GLY A 201 -18.74 15.18 -2.22
C GLY A 201 -17.26 15.12 -2.58
N ALA A 202 -16.76 13.97 -3.03
CA ALA A 202 -15.40 13.89 -3.58
C ALA A 202 -15.25 14.71 -4.88
N PRO A 203 -14.04 15.25 -5.15
CA PRO A 203 -13.75 15.97 -6.38
C PRO A 203 -13.98 15.10 -7.62
N GLN A 204 -14.40 15.75 -8.71
CA GLN A 204 -14.52 15.09 -10.01
C GLN A 204 -13.14 14.85 -10.63
N PRO A 205 -12.99 13.85 -11.51
CA PRO A 205 -11.73 13.61 -12.19
C PRO A 205 -11.28 14.85 -12.96
N LEU A 206 -10.00 15.18 -12.84
CA LEU A 206 -9.42 16.32 -13.51
C LEU A 206 -9.10 15.99 -14.98
N PRO A 207 -9.18 16.96 -15.90
CA PRO A 207 -8.65 16.77 -17.24
C PRO A 207 -7.14 16.56 -17.19
N ALA A 208 -6.60 15.87 -18.20
CA ALA A 208 -5.16 15.63 -18.34
C ALA A 208 -4.35 16.95 -18.43
N SER A 209 -4.98 18.05 -18.86
CA SER A 209 -4.39 19.39 -18.93
C SER A 209 -4.38 20.16 -17.61
N ALA A 210 -4.98 19.65 -16.53
CA ALA A 210 -4.99 20.35 -15.25
C ALA A 210 -3.56 20.51 -14.68
N SER A 211 -3.30 21.68 -14.07
CA SER A 211 -2.00 21.99 -13.49
C SER A 211 -1.70 21.10 -12.28
N PHE A 212 -0.41 20.93 -11.96
CA PHE A 212 0.00 20.14 -10.81
C PHE A 212 -0.55 20.71 -9.49
N THR A 213 -0.59 22.04 -9.35
CA THR A 213 -1.21 22.73 -8.22
C THR A 213 -2.69 22.35 -8.04
N GLN A 214 -3.43 22.23 -9.15
CA GLN A 214 -4.84 21.84 -9.11
C GLN A 214 -5.00 20.37 -8.71
N VAL A 215 -4.11 19.51 -9.19
CA VAL A 215 -4.08 18.09 -8.78
C VAL A 215 -3.87 17.97 -7.27
N THR A 216 -2.89 18.67 -6.70
CA THR A 216 -2.63 18.61 -5.25
C THR A 216 -3.76 19.23 -4.42
N ALA A 217 -4.43 20.26 -4.92
CA ALA A 217 -5.58 20.87 -4.25
C ALA A 217 -6.78 19.91 -4.21
N ASP A 218 -7.06 19.19 -5.29
CA ASP A 218 -8.14 18.20 -5.32
C ASP A 218 -7.79 16.95 -4.48
N ILE A 219 -6.52 16.56 -4.41
CA ILE A 219 -6.08 15.51 -3.46
C ILE A 219 -6.33 15.94 -2.02
N GLN A 220 -6.03 17.20 -1.66
CA GLN A 220 -6.37 17.73 -0.34
C GLN A 220 -7.88 17.68 -0.10
N ALA A 221 -8.69 18.11 -1.07
CA ALA A 221 -10.16 18.06 -0.95
C ALA A 221 -10.68 16.62 -0.78
N LEU A 222 -10.06 15.65 -1.45
CA LEU A 222 -10.37 14.22 -1.31
C LEU A 222 -10.04 13.69 0.09
N LEU A 223 -8.90 14.10 0.65
CA LEU A 223 -8.50 13.76 2.01
C LEU A 223 -9.39 14.45 3.06
N ASP A 224 -9.82 15.69 2.80
CA ASP A 224 -10.77 16.41 3.65
C ASP A 224 -12.12 15.68 3.75
N VAL A 225 -12.57 15.04 2.67
CA VAL A 225 -13.74 14.14 2.71
C VAL A 225 -13.52 12.97 3.65
N CYS A 226 -12.33 12.36 3.64
CA CYS A 226 -11.98 11.27 4.56
C CYS A 226 -11.97 11.75 6.02
N VAL A 227 -11.34 12.89 6.30
CA VAL A 227 -11.29 13.50 7.64
C VAL A 227 -12.70 13.84 8.14
N LYS A 228 -13.53 14.47 7.30
CA LYS A 228 -14.93 14.80 7.61
C LYS A 228 -15.77 13.57 7.97
N ASN A 229 -15.46 12.42 7.36
CA ASN A 229 -16.12 11.15 7.65
C ASN A 229 -15.44 10.34 8.76
N GLY A 230 -14.50 10.94 9.49
CA GLY A 230 -13.90 10.36 10.69
C GLY A 230 -12.76 9.39 10.44
N TYR A 231 -12.24 9.30 9.21
CA TYR A 231 -11.11 8.42 8.89
C TYR A 231 -9.83 8.79 9.63
N ALA A 232 -9.59 10.09 9.83
CA ALA A 232 -8.39 10.63 10.47
C ALA A 232 -8.74 11.88 11.28
N LEU A 233 -7.81 12.34 12.12
CA LEU A 233 -7.93 13.61 12.84
C LEU A 233 -7.60 14.81 11.95
N LYS A 234 -6.57 14.65 11.11
CA LYS A 234 -6.11 15.66 10.15
C LYS A 234 -5.44 14.96 8.97
N ALA A 235 -5.56 15.53 7.79
CA ALA A 235 -4.78 15.16 6.61
C ALA A 235 -4.27 16.44 5.92
N GLU A 236 -3.05 16.41 5.41
CA GLU A 236 -2.40 17.57 4.80
C GLU A 236 -1.53 17.15 3.61
N VAL A 237 -1.68 17.85 2.50
CA VAL A 237 -0.81 17.77 1.33
C VAL A 237 0.21 18.89 1.42
N SER A 238 1.50 18.55 1.38
CA SER A 238 2.62 19.49 1.53
C SER A 238 3.78 19.14 0.59
N ASP A 239 4.88 19.90 0.67
CA ASP A 239 6.13 19.65 -0.06
C ASP A 239 5.92 19.45 -1.58
N VAL A 240 5.07 20.30 -2.18
CA VAL A 240 4.72 20.25 -3.60
C VAL A 240 5.90 20.75 -4.43
N ASP A 241 6.50 19.85 -5.20
CA ASP A 241 7.57 20.13 -6.16
C ASP A 241 7.03 19.96 -7.58
N GLU A 242 6.79 21.08 -8.26
CA GLU A 242 6.28 21.09 -9.64
C GLU A 242 7.28 20.52 -10.65
N ALA A 243 8.59 20.67 -10.41
CA ALA A 243 9.63 20.20 -11.31
C ALA A 243 9.79 18.68 -11.23
N ALA A 244 9.77 18.13 -10.01
CA ALA A 244 9.80 16.69 -9.77
C ALA A 244 8.40 16.02 -9.90
N ARG A 245 7.33 16.83 -10.01
CA ARG A 245 5.93 16.39 -9.94
C ARG A 245 5.66 15.49 -8.73
N SER A 246 6.19 15.91 -7.59
CA SER A 246 6.09 15.19 -6.32
C SER A 246 5.39 16.01 -5.25
N PHE A 247 4.76 15.33 -4.30
CA PHE A 247 4.12 15.93 -3.14
C PHE A 247 4.14 14.95 -1.97
N LYS A 248 3.94 15.45 -0.76
CA LYS A 248 3.76 14.61 0.43
C LYS A 248 2.35 14.68 0.95
N VAL A 249 1.90 13.58 1.52
CA VAL A 249 0.64 13.45 2.23
C VAL A 249 0.94 13.04 3.66
N LYS A 250 0.44 13.80 4.62
CA LYS A 250 0.57 13.51 6.03
C LYS A 250 -0.80 13.32 6.65
N ILE A 251 -1.04 12.15 7.23
CA ILE A 251 -2.32 11.79 7.84
C ILE A 251 -2.09 11.49 9.33
N LEU A 252 -2.72 12.30 10.18
CA LEU A 252 -2.61 12.21 11.63
C LEU A 252 -3.80 11.47 12.22
N GLY A 253 -3.50 10.50 13.07
CA GLY A 253 -4.47 9.66 13.76
C GLY A 253 -5.44 8.91 12.85
N PRO A 254 -4.98 8.21 11.80
CA PRO A 254 -5.89 7.47 10.93
C PRO A 254 -6.47 6.25 11.64
N ALA A 255 -7.66 5.85 11.20
CA ALA A 255 -8.44 4.77 11.77
C ALA A 255 -7.84 3.36 11.55
N ASN A 256 -6.83 3.24 10.70
CA ASN A 256 -6.17 1.98 10.32
C ASN A 256 -4.69 1.89 10.77
N LEU A 257 -4.21 2.84 11.59
CA LEU A 257 -2.77 2.99 11.89
C LEU A 257 -2.14 1.71 12.45
N TRP A 258 -2.78 1.06 13.44
CA TRP A 258 -2.25 -0.16 14.02
C TRP A 258 -2.31 -1.34 13.06
N GLY A 259 -3.39 -1.46 12.30
CA GLY A 259 -3.56 -2.52 11.32
C GLY A 259 -2.52 -2.43 10.21
N LEU A 260 -2.24 -1.22 9.74
CA LEU A 260 -1.23 -0.96 8.73
C LEU A 260 0.18 -1.31 9.21
N THR A 261 0.55 -0.86 10.42
CA THR A 261 1.84 -1.22 11.01
C THR A 261 1.95 -2.71 11.30
N SER A 262 0.86 -3.36 11.72
CA SER A 262 0.80 -4.82 11.92
C SER A 262 0.97 -5.61 10.63
N LEU A 263 0.36 -5.17 9.54
CA LEU A 263 0.51 -5.78 8.22
C LEU A 263 1.94 -5.63 7.69
N ASN A 264 2.53 -4.44 7.86
CA ASN A 264 3.94 -4.20 7.51
C ASN A 264 4.89 -5.07 8.33
N TYR A 265 4.68 -5.16 9.66
CA TYR A 265 5.45 -6.04 10.54
C TYR A 265 5.40 -7.51 10.09
N ARG A 266 4.21 -7.96 9.65
CA ARG A 266 3.99 -9.31 9.11
C ARG A 266 4.41 -9.48 7.64
N ARG A 267 4.96 -8.44 7.01
CA ARG A 267 5.35 -8.43 5.59
C ARG A 267 4.23 -8.89 4.66
N ALA A 268 3.00 -8.43 4.94
CA ALA A 268 1.85 -8.71 4.12
C ALA A 268 2.04 -8.15 2.70
N VAL A 269 1.61 -8.90 1.67
CA VAL A 269 1.70 -8.47 0.26
C VAL A 269 0.77 -7.31 -0.07
N VAL A 270 -0.23 -7.06 0.78
CA VAL A 270 -1.13 -5.91 0.70
C VAL A 270 -1.36 -5.34 2.09
N THR A 271 -1.53 -4.03 2.18
CA THR A 271 -1.78 -3.30 3.43
C THR A 271 -3.08 -2.50 3.30
N ASN A 272 -3.73 -2.20 4.43
CA ASN A 272 -5.00 -1.49 4.48
C ASN A 272 -4.85 0.04 4.29
N CYS A 273 -3.97 0.50 3.40
CA CYS A 273 -3.74 1.92 3.06
C CYS A 273 -4.85 2.49 2.15
N TYR A 274 -6.05 2.63 2.70
CA TYR A 274 -7.23 3.12 1.98
C TYR A 274 -7.05 4.53 1.40
N ASP A 275 -6.33 5.39 2.11
CA ASP A 275 -5.85 6.70 1.68
C ASP A 275 -5.04 6.61 0.38
N ALA A 276 -3.98 5.80 0.36
CA ALA A 276 -3.16 5.65 -0.82
C ALA A 276 -3.93 5.06 -2.02
N MET A 277 -4.76 4.04 -1.77
CA MET A 277 -5.62 3.45 -2.80
C MET A 277 -6.56 4.47 -3.42
N LEU A 278 -7.13 5.34 -2.59
CA LEU A 278 -8.04 6.39 -3.01
C LEU A 278 -7.33 7.47 -3.85
N ILE A 279 -6.13 7.90 -3.43
CA ILE A 279 -5.33 8.88 -4.17
C ILE A 279 -4.93 8.32 -5.55
N ASP A 280 -4.44 7.07 -5.60
CA ASP A 280 -4.11 6.41 -6.86
C ASP A 280 -5.32 6.32 -7.80
N ALA A 281 -6.49 5.93 -7.28
CA ALA A 281 -7.71 5.86 -8.08
C ALA A 281 -8.14 7.22 -8.64
N PHE A 282 -8.07 8.28 -7.84
CA PHE A 282 -8.33 9.64 -8.31
C PHE A 282 -7.35 10.07 -9.41
N LEU A 283 -6.06 9.79 -9.23
CA LEU A 283 -5.02 10.11 -10.21
C LEU A 283 -5.23 9.34 -11.52
N ARG A 284 -5.53 8.04 -11.45
CA ARG A 284 -5.86 7.20 -12.62
C ARG A 284 -7.12 7.70 -13.33
N ALA A 285 -8.18 8.01 -12.59
CA ALA A 285 -9.41 8.58 -13.15
C ALA A 285 -9.16 9.95 -13.81
N SER A 286 -8.21 10.72 -13.29
CA SER A 286 -7.76 12.01 -13.84
C SER A 286 -6.75 11.87 -14.98
N GLY A 287 -6.57 10.69 -15.57
CA GLY A 287 -5.68 10.46 -16.71
C GLY A 287 -4.19 10.53 -16.36
N ARG A 288 -3.81 10.32 -15.10
CA ARG A 288 -2.42 10.32 -14.61
C ARG A 288 -2.06 8.94 -14.02
N PRO A 289 -2.13 7.85 -14.82
CA PRO A 289 -1.77 6.53 -14.32
C PRO A 289 -0.26 6.42 -14.05
N GLY A 290 0.11 5.47 -13.19
CA GLY A 290 1.52 5.18 -12.92
C GLY A 290 2.17 6.11 -11.90
N ALA A 291 1.37 6.80 -11.07
CA ALA A 291 1.87 7.44 -9.86
C ALA A 291 2.52 6.39 -8.94
N ARG A 292 3.59 6.79 -8.26
CA ARG A 292 4.28 5.96 -7.28
C ARG A 292 4.25 6.66 -5.94
N TYR A 293 4.20 5.88 -4.88
CA TYR A 293 4.30 6.41 -3.54
C TYR A 293 5.19 5.55 -2.65
N GLU A 294 5.84 6.20 -1.70
CA GLU A 294 6.55 5.56 -0.60
C GLU A 294 5.79 5.84 0.69
N LEU A 295 5.52 4.79 1.46
CA LEU A 295 4.75 4.83 2.69
C LEU A 295 5.67 4.70 3.89
N SER A 296 5.51 5.60 4.85
CA SER A 296 6.16 5.51 6.15
C SER A 296 5.14 5.75 7.27
N THR A 297 5.41 5.15 8.43
CA THR A 297 4.55 5.30 9.62
C THR A 297 5.35 5.75 10.81
N ASN A 298 4.72 6.54 11.67
CA ASN A 298 5.22 6.84 13.00
C ASN A 298 4.14 6.54 14.05
N SER A 299 4.42 6.82 15.32
CA SER A 299 3.50 6.55 16.43
C SER A 299 2.17 7.29 16.35
N SER A 300 2.07 8.33 15.54
CA SER A 300 0.91 9.25 15.47
C SER A 300 0.22 9.31 14.12
N GLY A 301 0.78 8.69 13.07
CA GLY A 301 0.27 8.88 11.73
C GLY A 301 1.06 8.20 10.62
N ILE A 302 0.62 8.51 9.41
CA ILE A 302 1.11 8.02 8.13
C ILE A 302 1.71 9.20 7.37
N GLU A 303 2.84 8.97 6.70
CA GLU A 303 3.41 9.90 5.73
C GLU A 303 3.67 9.17 4.41
N GLU A 304 3.15 9.72 3.33
CA GLU A 304 3.28 9.20 1.98
C GLU A 304 4.03 10.22 1.12
N THR A 305 5.05 9.79 0.39
CA THR A 305 5.73 10.62 -0.60
C THR A 305 5.35 10.14 -2.00
N TRP A 306 4.68 11.00 -2.76
CA TRP A 306 4.15 10.69 -4.08
C TRP A 306 4.99 11.31 -5.18
N VAL A 307 5.14 10.59 -6.29
CA VAL A 307 5.76 11.05 -7.54
C VAL A 307 4.86 10.67 -8.69
N LEU A 308 4.42 11.64 -9.48
CA LEU A 308 3.61 11.39 -10.67
C LEU A 308 4.48 11.00 -11.85
N ALA A 309 4.00 10.08 -12.69
CA ALA A 309 4.62 9.81 -13.98
C ALA A 309 4.63 11.08 -14.86
N ALA A 310 5.73 11.28 -15.58
CA ALA A 310 5.92 12.41 -16.50
C ALA A 310 4.92 12.36 -17.66
#